data_AF-A0A1F9XBF1-F1
#
_entry.id   AF-A0A1F9XBF1-F1
#
_cell.length_a   1.000
_cell.length_b   1.000
_cell.length_c   1.000
_cell.angle_alpha   90.00
_cell.angle_beta   90.00
_cell.angle_gamma   90.00
#
_symmetry.space_group_name_H-M   'P 1'
#
loop_
_entity.id
_entity.type
_entity.pdbx_description
1 polymer ?
#
loop_
_entity_poly.entity_id
_entity_poly.type
_entity_poly.pdbx_seq_one_letter_code
_entity_poly.pdbx_strand_id
1 'polypeptide(L)'
;MKLKELFNFFIEQGIAADPRGAETARLALETEKKKFAALTTVEKEDFDTGRLTNPYLDSRILNGSGEENVNSVLVGIDIETAEIMLAHALKERGRKVDLVLTHHPEGHAYATFYEVIGMQADILHRQGVPINIAESLVESRRTEVGRKVLPQNHARAVDAAKLLELPFISAHTVADNQVVNYLQNTFDTRAPKRLEDIMAILNEMPEYRHAKKNGAGPRIIAGDKESRTGKIFVDMTGGTEGPREAIEKLAAAGVGTIVGMHMSEDHYKEAKKYHLNVVIAGHISSDNVGVNLLLDATEKKSGAIEVIECSGFRRFKR
;
A
#
# COMPACT_ATOMS: atom_id res chain seq x y z
N MET A 1 -3.08 -14.94 18.15
CA MET A 1 -4.31 -14.12 18.02
C MET A 1 -5.20 -14.69 16.92
N LYS A 2 -6.49 -14.33 16.83
CA LYS A 2 -7.35 -14.79 15.72
C LYS A 2 -7.04 -14.04 14.43
N LEU A 3 -7.24 -14.69 13.28
CA LEU A 3 -7.05 -14.08 11.95
C LEU A 3 -7.87 -12.79 11.79
N LYS A 4 -9.15 -12.82 12.18
CA LYS A 4 -10.03 -11.66 12.09
C LYS A 4 -9.57 -10.49 12.98
N GLU A 5 -9.06 -10.80 14.17
CA GLU A 5 -8.51 -9.79 15.08
C GLU A 5 -7.26 -9.13 14.51
N LEU A 6 -6.37 -9.93 13.91
CA LEU A 6 -5.17 -9.44 13.24
C LEU A 6 -5.53 -8.53 12.06
N PHE A 7 -6.43 -8.99 11.19
CA PHE A 7 -6.82 -8.24 10.02
C PHE A 7 -7.53 -6.93 10.39
N ASN A 8 -8.46 -6.96 11.34
CA ASN A 8 -9.12 -5.74 11.83
C ASN A 8 -8.10 -4.76 12.43
N PHE A 9 -7.09 -5.26 13.14
CA PHE A 9 -6.01 -4.43 13.65
C PHE A 9 -5.19 -3.76 12.52
N PHE A 10 -4.93 -4.46 11.41
CA PHE A 10 -4.30 -3.84 10.24
C PHE A 10 -5.16 -2.72 9.65
N ILE A 11 -6.49 -2.89 9.56
CA ILE A 11 -7.39 -1.82 9.14
C ILE A 11 -7.31 -0.62 10.08
N GLU A 12 -7.32 -0.85 11.40
CA GLU A 12 -7.18 0.22 12.42
C GLU A 12 -5.87 0.99 12.25
N GLN A 13 -4.74 0.28 12.06
CA GLN A 13 -3.44 0.90 11.81
C GLN A 13 -3.43 1.68 10.49
N GLY A 14 -4.01 1.13 9.43
CA GLY A 14 -4.12 1.79 8.12
C GLY A 14 -4.93 3.09 8.18
N ILE A 15 -6.04 3.11 8.92
CA ILE A 15 -6.86 4.32 9.18
C ILE A 15 -6.07 5.34 10.00
N ALA A 16 -5.35 4.90 11.03
CA ALA A 16 -4.56 5.79 11.87
C ALA A 16 -3.42 6.47 11.10
N ALA A 17 -2.84 5.77 10.12
CA ALA A 17 -1.76 6.27 9.27
C ALA A 17 -2.24 6.87 7.93
N ASP A 18 -3.54 7.00 7.70
CA ASP A 18 -4.08 7.46 6.42
C ASP A 18 -3.61 8.90 6.12
N PRO A 19 -2.97 9.18 4.96
CA PRO A 19 -2.47 10.52 4.64
C PRO A 19 -3.60 11.55 4.48
N ARG A 20 -4.85 11.12 4.28
CA ARG A 20 -6.03 11.97 4.25
C ARG A 20 -6.49 12.37 5.66
N GLY A 21 -6.04 11.64 6.67
CA GLY A 21 -6.46 11.74 8.07
C GLY A 21 -7.53 10.70 8.42
N ALA A 22 -7.47 10.20 9.66
CA ALA A 22 -8.36 9.14 10.14
C ALA A 22 -9.86 9.50 10.03
N GLU A 23 -10.21 10.77 10.23
CA GLU A 23 -11.60 11.24 10.10
C GLU A 23 -12.11 11.14 8.66
N THR A 24 -11.27 11.48 7.67
CA THR A 24 -11.62 11.32 6.25
C THR A 24 -11.81 9.86 5.87
N ALA A 25 -10.94 8.98 6.36
CA ALA A 25 -11.08 7.53 6.15
C ALA A 25 -12.37 6.97 6.78
N ARG A 26 -12.74 7.43 7.98
CA ARG A 26 -14.02 7.07 8.63
C ARG A 26 -15.23 7.62 7.90
N LEU A 27 -15.15 8.85 7.38
CA LEU A 27 -16.22 9.44 6.59
C LEU A 27 -16.51 8.64 5.30
N ALA A 28 -15.47 8.07 4.68
CA ALA A 28 -15.63 7.17 3.55
C ALA A 28 -16.47 5.92 3.92
N LEU A 29 -16.22 5.32 5.09
CA LEU A 29 -17.03 4.20 5.61
C LEU A 29 -18.48 4.60 5.85
N GLU A 30 -18.73 5.77 6.46
CA GLU A 30 -20.08 6.26 6.69
C GLU A 30 -20.83 6.54 5.38
N THR A 31 -20.12 6.98 4.35
CA THR A 31 -20.67 7.15 3.01
C THR A 31 -21.09 5.82 2.40
N GLU A 32 -20.27 4.78 2.50
CA GLU A 32 -20.62 3.44 2.03
C GLU A 32 -21.80 2.84 2.80
N LYS A 33 -21.89 3.05 4.12
CA LYS A 33 -23.05 2.63 4.92
C LYS A 33 -24.35 3.30 4.47
N LYS A 34 -24.31 4.60 4.16
CA LYS A 34 -25.47 5.33 3.63
C LYS A 34 -25.88 4.80 2.26
N LYS A 35 -24.92 4.53 1.37
CA LYS A 35 -25.19 3.90 0.06
C LYS A 35 -25.86 2.56 0.24
N PHE A 36 -25.29 1.68 1.06
CA PHE A 36 -25.86 0.36 1.35
C PHE A 36 -27.28 0.44 1.92
N ALA A 37 -27.54 1.35 2.86
CA ALA A 37 -28.87 1.52 3.43
C ALA A 37 -29.93 1.89 2.38
N ALA A 38 -29.54 2.67 1.35
CA ALA A 38 -30.40 3.11 0.25
C ALA A 38 -30.61 2.06 -0.84
N LEU A 39 -29.83 0.98 -0.87
CA LEU A 39 -29.99 -0.10 -1.86
C LEU A 39 -31.29 -0.89 -1.65
N THR A 40 -31.86 -1.34 -2.75
CA THR A 40 -32.96 -2.31 -2.77
C THR A 40 -32.50 -3.68 -2.23
N THR A 41 -33.44 -4.55 -1.88
CA THR A 41 -33.11 -5.90 -1.38
C THR A 41 -32.24 -6.68 -2.37
N VAL A 42 -32.54 -6.58 -3.67
CA VAL A 42 -31.78 -7.27 -4.73
C VAL A 42 -30.36 -6.71 -4.83
N GLU A 43 -30.20 -5.38 -4.86
CA GLU A 43 -28.87 -4.76 -4.93
C GLU A 43 -28.01 -5.05 -3.69
N LYS A 44 -28.64 -5.32 -2.53
CA LYS A 44 -27.92 -5.71 -1.31
C LYS A 44 -27.34 -7.11 -1.38
N GLU A 45 -27.89 -8.01 -2.20
CA GLU A 45 -27.36 -9.37 -2.38
C GLU A 45 -26.00 -9.35 -3.09
N ASP A 46 -25.82 -8.44 -4.04
CA ASP A 46 -24.57 -8.27 -4.79
C ASP A 46 -23.58 -7.28 -4.12
N PHE A 47 -23.98 -6.64 -3.03
CA PHE A 47 -23.16 -5.63 -2.37
C PHE A 47 -22.03 -6.27 -1.55
N ASP A 48 -20.81 -5.77 -1.78
CA ASP A 48 -19.65 -6.13 -0.96
C ASP A 48 -19.75 -5.51 0.44
N THR A 49 -20.29 -6.27 1.38
CA THR A 49 -20.45 -5.84 2.78
C THR A 49 -19.13 -5.53 3.49
N GLY A 50 -17.98 -5.98 2.97
CA GLY A 50 -16.66 -5.60 3.47
C GLY A 50 -16.40 -4.09 3.40
N ARG A 51 -17.04 -3.39 2.44
CA ARG A 51 -16.94 -1.92 2.29
C ARG A 51 -17.50 -1.15 3.49
N LEU A 52 -18.31 -1.80 4.32
CA LEU A 52 -18.95 -1.16 5.49
C LEU A 52 -18.00 -1.03 6.68
N THR A 53 -16.93 -1.83 6.70
CA THR A 53 -15.98 -1.91 7.82
C THR A 53 -14.52 -1.70 7.38
N ASN A 54 -14.23 -1.79 6.09
CA ASN A 54 -12.90 -1.62 5.54
C ASN A 54 -12.90 -0.57 4.40
N PRO A 55 -12.22 0.58 4.56
CA PRO A 55 -12.15 1.60 3.52
C PRO A 55 -11.13 1.28 2.41
N TYR A 56 -10.36 0.19 2.55
CA TYR A 56 -9.26 -0.18 1.66
C TYR A 56 -9.52 -1.53 0.99
N LEU A 57 -10.13 -1.52 -0.18
CA LEU A 57 -10.63 -2.74 -0.84
C LEU A 57 -9.53 -3.64 -1.41
N ASP A 58 -8.31 -3.11 -1.51
CA ASP A 58 -7.10 -3.84 -1.92
C ASP A 58 -6.46 -4.64 -0.77
N SER A 59 -6.97 -4.50 0.46
CA SER A 59 -6.52 -5.19 1.65
C SER A 59 -7.68 -6.05 2.17
N ARG A 60 -7.54 -7.38 2.22
CA ARG A 60 -8.65 -8.30 2.53
C ARG A 60 -8.18 -9.62 3.13
N ILE A 61 -9.07 -10.29 3.86
CA ILE A 61 -8.98 -11.74 4.03
C ILE A 61 -9.43 -12.38 2.71
N LEU A 62 -8.51 -13.09 2.07
CA LEU A 62 -8.71 -13.76 0.78
C LEU A 62 -9.16 -15.21 0.95
N ASN A 63 -8.66 -15.87 1.99
CA ASN A 63 -9.08 -17.21 2.41
C ASN A 63 -9.00 -17.36 3.94
N GLY A 64 -9.96 -18.07 4.52
CA GLY A 64 -10.07 -18.31 5.96
C GLY A 64 -11.43 -17.92 6.54
N SER A 65 -11.79 -18.55 7.65
CA SER A 65 -12.99 -18.28 8.44
C SER A 65 -12.85 -17.04 9.32
N GLY A 66 -11.63 -16.64 9.65
CA GLY A 66 -11.32 -15.58 10.61
C GLY A 66 -11.05 -16.10 12.02
N GLU A 67 -11.39 -17.36 12.31
CA GLU A 67 -11.25 -18.01 13.61
C GLU A 67 -9.95 -18.79 13.77
N GLU A 68 -9.10 -18.81 12.75
CA GLU A 68 -7.80 -19.47 12.79
C GLU A 68 -6.87 -18.78 13.79
N ASN A 69 -6.10 -19.57 14.53
CA ASN A 69 -5.07 -19.05 15.43
C ASN A 69 -3.80 -18.76 14.64
N VAL A 70 -3.40 -17.50 14.59
CA VAL A 70 -2.18 -17.07 13.90
C VAL A 70 -1.06 -16.90 14.91
N ASN A 71 -0.01 -17.72 14.78
CA ASN A 71 1.26 -17.60 15.52
C ASN A 71 2.48 -17.62 14.60
N SER A 72 2.33 -18.12 13.37
CA SER A 72 3.33 -18.14 12.32
C SER A 72 2.77 -17.61 11.01
N VAL A 73 3.49 -16.73 10.33
CA VAL A 73 3.08 -16.09 9.08
C VAL A 73 4.19 -16.18 8.03
N LEU A 74 3.86 -16.71 6.85
CA LEU A 74 4.67 -16.55 5.66
C LEU A 74 4.34 -15.20 5.02
N VAL A 75 5.33 -14.34 4.85
CA VAL A 75 5.15 -12.98 4.33
C VAL A 75 5.95 -12.82 3.04
N GLY A 76 5.29 -12.29 2.01
CA GLY A 76 5.92 -11.91 0.76
C GLY A 76 5.32 -10.61 0.21
N ILE A 77 6.05 -9.95 -0.68
CA ILE A 77 5.51 -8.80 -1.42
C ILE A 77 4.52 -9.29 -2.47
N ASP A 78 4.94 -10.27 -3.28
CA ASP A 78 4.09 -10.98 -4.23
C ASP A 78 3.85 -12.42 -3.76
N ILE A 79 2.60 -12.83 -3.57
CA ILE A 79 2.24 -14.22 -3.30
C ILE A 79 1.28 -14.70 -4.38
N GLU A 80 1.78 -15.45 -5.34
CA GLU A 80 0.94 -16.13 -6.31
C GLU A 80 0.80 -17.62 -5.96
N THR A 81 0.23 -18.42 -6.86
CA THR A 81 0.12 -19.88 -6.69
C THR A 81 1.45 -20.54 -6.31
N ALA A 82 2.59 -20.05 -6.84
CA ALA A 82 3.91 -20.62 -6.53
C ALA A 82 4.28 -20.47 -5.04
N GLU A 83 4.04 -19.30 -4.45
CA GLU A 83 4.33 -19.03 -3.05
C GLU A 83 3.33 -19.74 -2.13
N ILE A 84 2.07 -19.90 -2.55
CA ILE A 84 1.10 -20.75 -1.85
C ILE A 84 1.58 -22.21 -1.81
N MET A 85 2.09 -22.74 -2.94
CA MET A 85 2.67 -24.08 -2.98
C MET A 85 3.95 -24.18 -2.13
N LEU A 86 4.76 -23.13 -2.08
CA LEU A 86 5.94 -23.05 -1.20
C LEU A 86 5.53 -23.10 0.28
N ALA A 87 4.48 -22.36 0.67
CA ALA A 87 3.93 -22.40 2.02
C ALA A 87 3.51 -23.82 2.40
N HIS A 88 2.79 -24.51 1.51
CA HIS A 88 2.39 -25.90 1.71
C HIS A 88 3.60 -26.84 1.82
N ALA A 89 4.59 -26.72 0.93
CA ALA A 89 5.80 -27.54 0.97
C ALA A 89 6.61 -27.33 2.28
N LEU A 90 6.61 -26.12 2.85
CA LEU A 90 7.20 -25.85 4.16
C LEU A 90 6.43 -26.55 5.28
N LYS A 91 5.09 -26.57 5.23
CA LYS A 91 4.24 -27.31 6.18
C LYS A 91 4.51 -28.80 6.15
N GLU A 92 4.59 -29.40 4.95
CA GLU A 92 4.94 -30.82 4.78
C GLU A 92 6.33 -31.16 5.35
N ARG A 93 7.25 -30.18 5.39
CA ARG A 93 8.57 -30.31 6.01
C ARG A 93 8.59 -29.98 7.51
N GLY A 94 7.44 -29.82 8.14
CA GLY A 94 7.28 -29.60 9.58
C GLY A 94 7.43 -28.14 10.03
N ARG A 95 7.52 -27.16 9.11
CA ARG A 95 7.44 -25.74 9.49
C ARG A 95 5.98 -25.36 9.73
N LYS A 96 5.72 -24.59 10.78
CA LYS A 96 4.38 -24.04 11.00
C LYS A 96 4.17 -22.84 10.08
N VAL A 97 3.07 -22.85 9.35
CA VAL A 97 2.57 -21.71 8.56
C VAL A 97 1.07 -21.65 8.82
N ASP A 98 0.68 -20.78 9.75
CA ASP A 98 -0.72 -20.58 10.14
C ASP A 98 -1.42 -19.58 9.21
N LEU A 99 -0.66 -18.69 8.57
CA LEU A 99 -1.15 -17.64 7.67
C LEU A 99 -0.14 -17.37 6.55
N VAL A 100 -0.65 -17.09 5.35
CA VAL A 100 0.10 -16.44 4.27
C VAL A 100 -0.35 -14.98 4.14
N LEU A 101 0.60 -14.06 4.02
CA LEU A 101 0.37 -12.63 3.83
C LEU A 101 1.04 -12.18 2.54
N THR A 102 0.26 -11.59 1.64
CA THR A 102 0.75 -10.83 0.49
C THR A 102 0.64 -9.34 0.74
N HIS A 103 1.61 -8.58 0.24
CA HIS A 103 1.47 -7.13 0.17
C HIS A 103 0.64 -6.74 -1.05
N HIS A 104 1.07 -7.15 -2.25
CA HIS A 104 0.32 -6.87 -3.47
C HIS A 104 -0.99 -7.64 -3.50
N PRO A 105 -2.10 -6.99 -3.91
CA PRO A 105 -3.42 -7.61 -3.85
C PRO A 105 -3.53 -8.83 -4.75
N GLU A 106 -4.27 -9.81 -4.27
CA GLU A 106 -4.68 -11.01 -5.03
C GLU A 106 -6.20 -11.17 -4.93
N GLY A 107 -6.78 -12.02 -5.77
CA GLY A 107 -8.19 -12.36 -5.59
C GLY A 107 -9.16 -11.19 -5.74
N HIS A 108 -10.16 -11.20 -4.88
CA HIS A 108 -11.16 -10.13 -4.78
C HIS A 108 -10.53 -8.77 -4.42
N ALA A 109 -9.42 -8.76 -3.68
CA ALA A 109 -8.71 -7.54 -3.36
C ALA A 109 -8.10 -6.91 -4.63
N TYR A 110 -7.49 -7.72 -5.49
CA TYR A 110 -6.99 -7.26 -6.79
C TYR A 110 -8.11 -6.85 -7.75
N ALA A 111 -9.19 -7.62 -7.81
CA ALA A 111 -10.33 -7.33 -8.68
C ALA A 111 -10.98 -5.97 -8.40
N THR A 112 -10.90 -5.49 -7.14
CA THR A 112 -11.52 -4.24 -6.69
C THR A 112 -10.51 -3.16 -6.28
N PHE A 113 -9.21 -3.40 -6.48
CA PHE A 113 -8.16 -2.51 -5.96
C PHE A 113 -8.24 -1.10 -6.54
N TYR A 114 -8.71 -0.95 -7.77
CA TYR A 114 -8.86 0.34 -8.43
C TYR A 114 -9.79 1.29 -7.65
N GLU A 115 -10.70 0.78 -6.81
CA GLU A 115 -11.54 1.61 -5.96
C GLU A 115 -10.73 2.46 -4.97
N VAL A 116 -9.59 1.97 -4.48
CA VAL A 116 -8.74 2.75 -3.56
C VAL A 116 -8.09 3.95 -4.25
N ILE A 117 -7.99 3.96 -5.59
CA ILE A 117 -7.46 5.11 -6.35
C ILE A 117 -8.27 6.38 -6.07
N GLY A 118 -9.57 6.25 -5.77
CA GLY A 118 -10.41 7.40 -5.40
C GLY A 118 -9.84 8.23 -4.24
N MET A 119 -9.11 7.61 -3.32
CA MET A 119 -8.49 8.31 -2.19
C MET A 119 -7.41 9.31 -2.61
N GLN A 120 -6.83 9.14 -3.80
CA GLN A 120 -5.82 10.05 -4.32
C GLN A 120 -6.36 11.46 -4.52
N ALA A 121 -7.67 11.64 -4.76
CA ALA A 121 -8.26 12.96 -4.90
C ALA A 121 -8.08 13.81 -3.63
N ASP A 122 -8.36 13.21 -2.47
CA ASP A 122 -8.15 13.84 -1.16
C ASP A 122 -6.67 14.08 -0.87
N ILE A 123 -5.79 13.14 -1.26
CA ILE A 123 -4.34 13.27 -1.09
C ILE A 123 -3.82 14.46 -1.89
N LEU A 124 -4.16 14.55 -3.17
CA LEU A 124 -3.82 15.68 -4.04
C LEU A 124 -4.39 16.99 -3.48
N HIS A 125 -5.62 16.95 -2.94
CA HIS A 125 -6.24 18.12 -2.34
C HIS A 125 -5.44 18.65 -1.14
N ARG A 126 -4.97 17.75 -0.27
CA ARG A 126 -4.07 18.12 0.84
C ARG A 126 -2.73 18.67 0.37
N GLN A 127 -2.30 18.34 -0.85
CA GLN A 127 -1.11 18.95 -1.44
C GLN A 127 -1.35 20.36 -2.01
N GLY A 128 -2.59 20.82 -2.09
CA GLY A 128 -2.98 22.16 -2.56
C GLY A 128 -3.70 22.16 -3.91
N VAL A 129 -3.98 20.98 -4.48
CA VAL A 129 -4.78 20.89 -5.72
C VAL A 129 -6.27 21.13 -5.40
N PRO A 130 -7.02 21.90 -6.20
CA PRO A 130 -8.46 22.03 -5.99
C PRO A 130 -9.19 20.68 -6.09
N ILE A 131 -10.06 20.37 -5.13
CA ILE A 131 -10.67 19.03 -5.00
C ILE A 131 -11.44 18.61 -6.27
N ASN A 132 -12.19 19.51 -6.88
CA ASN A 132 -12.94 19.24 -8.10
C ASN A 132 -12.05 18.88 -9.31
N ILE A 133 -10.82 19.42 -9.36
CA ILE A 133 -9.84 19.05 -10.39
C ILE A 133 -9.26 17.66 -10.06
N ALA A 134 -8.91 17.44 -8.79
CA ALA A 134 -8.35 16.17 -8.34
C ALA A 134 -9.32 15.00 -8.59
N GLU A 135 -10.59 15.14 -8.21
CA GLU A 135 -11.64 14.15 -8.45
C GLU A 135 -11.78 13.80 -9.94
N SER A 136 -11.81 14.80 -10.83
CA SER A 136 -11.97 14.58 -12.26
C SER A 136 -10.80 13.80 -12.88
N LEU A 137 -9.57 14.13 -12.49
CA LEU A 137 -8.37 13.43 -12.96
C LEU A 137 -8.31 12.00 -12.42
N VAL A 138 -8.58 11.84 -11.12
CA VAL A 138 -8.53 10.56 -10.42
C VAL A 138 -9.61 9.61 -10.94
N GLU A 139 -10.82 10.09 -11.25
CA GLU A 139 -11.88 9.23 -11.80
C GLU A 139 -11.51 8.66 -13.18
N SER A 140 -10.89 9.48 -14.01
CA SER A 140 -10.40 9.04 -15.33
C SER A 140 -9.37 7.92 -15.18
N ARG A 141 -8.42 8.09 -14.25
CA ARG A 141 -7.40 7.09 -13.92
C ARG A 141 -8.01 5.82 -13.31
N ARG A 142 -8.93 5.97 -12.36
CA ARG A 142 -9.64 4.87 -11.70
C ARG A 142 -10.33 3.98 -12.73
N THR A 143 -11.04 4.59 -13.70
CA THR A 143 -11.73 3.85 -14.75
C THR A 143 -10.75 3.16 -15.72
N GLU A 144 -9.63 3.80 -16.05
CA GLU A 144 -8.56 3.20 -16.87
C GLU A 144 -7.98 1.94 -16.20
N VAL A 145 -7.62 2.05 -14.93
CA VAL A 145 -7.05 0.94 -14.16
C VAL A 145 -8.08 -0.17 -13.97
N GLY A 146 -9.34 0.17 -13.68
CA GLY A 146 -10.43 -0.79 -13.63
C GLY A 146 -10.52 -1.65 -14.89
N ARG A 147 -10.50 -1.03 -16.08
CA ARG A 147 -10.50 -1.77 -17.36
C ARG A 147 -9.28 -2.69 -17.54
N LYS A 148 -8.11 -2.30 -17.02
CA LYS A 148 -6.88 -3.10 -17.12
C LYS A 148 -6.92 -4.36 -16.27
N VAL A 149 -7.64 -4.36 -15.15
CA VAL A 149 -7.74 -5.53 -14.26
C VAL A 149 -8.87 -6.47 -14.62
N LEU A 150 -9.95 -6.00 -15.26
CA LEU A 150 -11.08 -6.84 -15.68
C LEU A 150 -10.72 -8.17 -16.38
N PRO A 151 -9.74 -8.26 -17.30
CA PRO A 151 -9.46 -9.50 -18.01
C PRO A 151 -8.59 -10.50 -17.21
N GLN A 152 -8.14 -10.16 -16.01
CA GLN A 152 -7.21 -10.99 -15.25
C GLN A 152 -7.92 -12.15 -14.57
N ASN A 153 -7.22 -13.28 -14.41
CA ASN A 153 -7.74 -14.38 -13.61
C ASN A 153 -7.45 -14.14 -12.12
N HIS A 154 -8.37 -13.46 -11.45
CA HIS A 154 -8.23 -13.10 -10.04
C HIS A 154 -8.22 -14.32 -9.10
N ALA A 155 -8.77 -15.47 -9.50
CA ALA A 155 -9.01 -16.57 -8.57
C ALA A 155 -7.79 -17.46 -8.29
N ARG A 156 -6.71 -17.36 -9.09
CA ARG A 156 -5.62 -18.36 -9.12
C ARG A 156 -4.98 -18.65 -7.77
N ALA A 157 -4.46 -17.61 -7.11
CA ALA A 157 -3.78 -17.77 -5.82
C ALA A 157 -4.78 -18.15 -4.71
N VAL A 158 -5.97 -17.55 -4.73
CA VAL A 158 -7.02 -17.77 -3.72
C VAL A 158 -7.57 -19.19 -3.78
N ASP A 159 -7.84 -19.74 -4.96
CA ASP A 159 -8.36 -21.09 -5.10
C ASP A 159 -7.31 -22.14 -4.73
N ALA A 160 -6.03 -21.89 -5.03
CA ALA A 160 -4.94 -22.73 -4.51
C ALA A 160 -4.90 -22.71 -2.97
N ALA A 161 -5.03 -21.53 -2.36
CA ALA A 161 -5.06 -21.39 -0.91
C ALA A 161 -6.27 -22.10 -0.28
N LYS A 162 -7.45 -22.04 -0.92
CA LYS A 162 -8.66 -22.77 -0.49
C LYS A 162 -8.45 -24.29 -0.53
N LEU A 163 -7.94 -24.81 -1.65
CA LEU A 163 -7.71 -26.26 -1.82
C LEU A 163 -6.71 -26.82 -0.80
N LEU A 164 -5.78 -25.99 -0.33
CA LEU A 164 -4.75 -26.36 0.64
C LEU A 164 -5.12 -25.96 2.08
N GLU A 165 -6.32 -25.41 2.28
CA GLU A 165 -6.82 -24.93 3.57
C GLU A 165 -5.82 -23.96 4.26
N LEU A 166 -5.22 -23.07 3.46
CA LEU A 166 -4.25 -22.07 3.92
C LEU A 166 -4.93 -20.71 4.11
N PRO A 167 -5.02 -20.18 5.34
CA PRO A 167 -5.42 -18.80 5.55
C PRO A 167 -4.54 -17.86 4.74
N PHE A 168 -5.17 -16.91 4.07
CA PHE A 168 -4.49 -16.01 3.14
C PHE A 168 -5.08 -14.60 3.24
N ILE A 169 -4.24 -13.60 3.43
CA ILE A 169 -4.65 -12.18 3.45
C ILE A 169 -3.80 -11.33 2.51
N SER A 170 -4.40 -10.25 2.01
CA SER A 170 -3.73 -9.11 1.39
C SER A 170 -3.69 -7.93 2.35
N ALA A 171 -2.53 -7.28 2.46
CA ALA A 171 -2.32 -6.06 3.23
C ALA A 171 -1.55 -5.03 2.39
N HIS A 172 -2.28 -4.32 1.53
CA HIS A 172 -1.73 -3.36 0.57
C HIS A 172 -1.79 -1.92 1.11
N THR A 173 -2.87 -1.16 0.84
CA THR A 173 -3.00 0.25 1.29
C THR A 173 -2.80 0.41 2.80
N VAL A 174 -3.17 -0.57 3.63
CA VAL A 174 -2.93 -0.51 5.08
C VAL A 174 -1.44 -0.45 5.44
N ALA A 175 -0.58 -1.10 4.65
CA ALA A 175 0.88 -1.08 4.78
C ALA A 175 1.47 0.17 4.13
N ASP A 176 0.98 0.55 2.94
CA ASP A 176 1.42 1.76 2.23
C ASP A 176 1.18 3.03 3.05
N ASN A 177 0.02 3.12 3.71
CA ASN A 177 -0.27 4.22 4.62
C ASN A 177 0.76 4.31 5.75
N GLN A 178 1.25 3.18 6.28
CA GLN A 178 2.34 3.21 7.28
C GLN A 178 3.60 3.84 6.68
N VAL A 179 3.97 3.46 5.46
CA VAL A 179 5.18 3.99 4.81
C VAL A 179 5.07 5.48 4.53
N VAL A 180 3.94 5.92 3.96
CA VAL A 180 3.69 7.32 3.64
C VAL A 180 3.74 8.16 4.90
N ASN A 181 3.00 7.77 5.94
CA ASN A 181 3.00 8.49 7.20
C ASN A 181 4.38 8.52 7.86
N TYR A 182 5.09 7.39 7.91
CA TYR A 182 6.41 7.31 8.51
C TYR A 182 7.44 8.21 7.80
N LEU A 183 7.49 8.14 6.47
CA LEU A 183 8.44 8.94 5.68
C LEU A 183 8.06 10.42 5.66
N GLN A 184 6.78 10.75 5.48
CA GLN A 184 6.35 12.15 5.48
C GLN A 184 6.68 12.81 6.82
N ASN A 185 6.33 12.18 7.95
CA ASN A 185 6.68 12.68 9.28
C ASN A 185 8.21 12.80 9.47
N THR A 186 8.98 11.85 8.95
CA THR A 186 10.45 11.90 9.01
C THR A 186 11.00 13.10 8.24
N PHE A 187 10.52 13.35 7.01
CA PHE A 187 10.97 14.47 6.19
C PHE A 187 10.47 15.81 6.73
N ASP A 188 9.25 15.89 7.24
CA ASP A 188 8.71 17.10 7.84
C ASP A 188 9.50 17.48 9.11
N THR A 189 9.85 16.48 9.94
CA THR A 189 10.63 16.69 11.17
C THR A 189 12.08 17.05 10.89
N ARG A 190 12.74 16.33 9.98
CA ARG A 190 14.16 16.55 9.66
C ARG A 190 14.37 17.72 8.70
N ALA A 191 13.34 18.11 7.96
CA ALA A 191 13.30 19.22 7.01
C ALA A 191 14.53 19.30 6.08
N PRO A 192 14.87 18.21 5.34
CA PRO A 192 16.06 18.16 4.48
C PRO A 192 16.03 19.28 3.45
N LYS A 193 17.19 19.90 3.21
CA LYS A 193 17.27 21.07 2.33
C LYS A 193 17.67 20.70 0.92
N ARG A 194 18.35 19.57 0.74
CA ARG A 194 18.82 19.08 -0.55
C ARG A 194 18.41 17.63 -0.81
N LEU A 195 18.43 17.22 -2.08
CA LEU A 195 18.10 15.83 -2.43
C LEU A 195 19.10 14.84 -1.84
N GLU A 196 20.37 15.20 -1.69
CA GLU A 196 21.36 14.36 -1.01
C GLU A 196 20.99 14.07 0.47
N ASP A 197 20.32 15.01 1.15
CA ASP A 197 19.87 14.82 2.53
C ASP A 197 18.72 13.79 2.59
N ILE A 198 17.78 13.84 1.63
CA ILE A 198 16.72 12.82 1.49
C ILE A 198 17.36 11.45 1.31
N MET A 199 18.35 11.36 0.43
CA MET A 199 19.07 10.12 0.16
C MET A 199 19.82 9.63 1.41
N ALA A 200 20.44 10.52 2.18
CA ALA A 200 21.10 10.17 3.44
C ALA A 200 20.10 9.60 4.46
N ILE A 201 18.96 10.28 4.67
CA ILE A 201 17.87 9.84 5.55
C ILE A 201 17.36 8.45 5.16
N LEU A 202 17.05 8.23 3.88
CA LEU A 202 16.58 6.92 3.41
C LEU A 202 17.64 5.83 3.68
N ASN A 203 18.93 6.12 3.44
CA ASN A 203 20.00 5.15 3.66
C ASN A 203 20.29 4.82 5.14
N GLU A 204 19.77 5.61 6.09
CA GLU A 204 19.81 5.25 7.51
C GLU A 204 18.90 4.05 7.82
N MET A 205 17.80 3.89 7.08
CA MET A 205 16.81 2.85 7.33
C MET A 205 17.29 1.48 6.82
N PRO A 206 17.05 0.40 7.57
CA PRO A 206 17.60 -0.91 7.25
C PRO A 206 17.04 -1.50 5.94
N GLU A 207 15.78 -1.25 5.59
CA GLU A 207 15.13 -1.72 4.37
C GLU A 207 15.80 -1.14 3.12
N TYR A 208 15.93 0.19 3.06
CA TYR A 208 16.59 0.88 1.94
C TYR A 208 18.07 0.55 1.87
N ARG A 209 18.75 0.37 3.01
CA ARG A 209 20.14 -0.08 3.07
C ARG A 209 20.30 -1.51 2.54
N HIS A 210 19.38 -2.41 2.87
CA HIS A 210 19.35 -3.77 2.33
C HIS A 210 19.14 -3.74 0.81
N ALA A 211 18.15 -2.98 0.33
CA ALA A 211 17.90 -2.83 -1.10
C ALA A 211 19.10 -2.25 -1.85
N LYS A 212 19.80 -1.26 -1.28
CA LYS A 212 21.04 -0.71 -1.85
C LYS A 212 22.12 -1.76 -2.03
N LYS A 213 22.32 -2.66 -1.07
CA LYS A 213 23.29 -3.77 -1.19
C LYS A 213 22.93 -4.74 -2.32
N ASN A 214 21.64 -4.84 -2.66
CA ASN A 214 21.13 -5.68 -3.74
C ASN A 214 20.93 -4.91 -5.06
N GLY A 215 21.47 -3.69 -5.18
CA GLY A 215 21.39 -2.88 -6.41
C GLY A 215 20.08 -2.11 -6.64
N ALA A 216 19.10 -2.26 -5.74
CA ALA A 216 17.76 -1.68 -5.81
C ALA A 216 17.54 -0.54 -4.79
N GLY A 217 18.61 0.13 -4.35
CA GLY A 217 18.51 1.22 -3.37
C GLY A 217 17.93 2.51 -3.94
N PRO A 218 17.67 3.50 -3.06
CA PRO A 218 17.13 4.80 -3.47
C PRO A 218 17.93 5.49 -4.57
N ARG A 219 17.26 6.23 -5.45
CA ARG A 219 17.86 6.98 -6.58
C ARG A 219 17.16 8.32 -6.79
N ILE A 220 17.94 9.35 -7.13
CA ILE A 220 17.41 10.58 -7.73
C ILE A 220 17.27 10.30 -9.22
N ILE A 221 16.06 10.44 -9.77
CA ILE A 221 15.81 10.27 -11.21
C ILE A 221 15.56 11.60 -11.91
N ALA A 222 15.13 12.63 -11.19
CA ALA A 222 15.02 14.00 -11.67
C ALA A 222 15.57 14.99 -10.62
N GLY A 223 16.38 15.95 -11.07
CA GLY A 223 17.15 16.85 -10.20
C GLY A 223 18.56 16.32 -9.92
N ASP A 224 19.34 17.13 -9.20
CA ASP A 224 20.71 16.82 -8.81
C ASP A 224 20.83 16.73 -7.28
N LYS A 225 21.91 16.14 -6.77
CA LYS A 225 22.18 16.02 -5.32
C LYS A 225 22.05 17.35 -4.57
N GLU A 226 22.51 18.42 -5.21
CA GLU A 226 22.54 19.79 -4.68
C GLU A 226 21.18 20.52 -4.83
N SER A 227 20.23 19.96 -5.59
CA SER A 227 18.92 20.56 -5.81
C SER A 227 18.22 20.78 -4.48
N ARG A 228 17.62 21.97 -4.32
CA ARG A 228 16.78 22.26 -3.16
C ARG A 228 15.50 21.45 -3.22
N THR A 229 15.09 20.90 -2.07
CA THR A 229 13.92 20.02 -1.96
C THR A 229 12.59 20.72 -2.24
N GLY A 230 12.42 21.94 -1.73
CA GLY A 230 11.10 22.58 -1.70
C GLY A 230 10.13 21.81 -0.81
N LYS A 231 8.82 21.87 -1.10
CA LYS A 231 7.83 21.04 -0.41
C LYS A 231 7.98 19.59 -0.89
N ILE A 232 8.18 18.68 0.07
CA ILE A 232 8.31 17.24 -0.19
C ILE A 232 6.94 16.59 -0.09
N PHE A 233 6.57 15.84 -1.12
CA PHE A 233 5.39 14.99 -1.13
C PHE A 233 5.82 13.53 -1.23
N VAL A 234 5.45 12.72 -0.25
CA VAL A 234 5.64 11.27 -0.30
C VAL A 234 4.43 10.63 -0.98
N ASP A 235 4.65 10.07 -2.18
CA ASP A 235 3.63 9.47 -3.04
C ASP A 235 3.84 7.96 -3.16
N MET A 236 3.26 7.22 -2.20
CA MET A 236 3.45 5.78 -2.07
C MET A 236 2.18 5.05 -1.60
N THR A 237 0.99 5.63 -1.79
CA THR A 237 -0.29 4.99 -1.43
C THR A 237 -1.40 5.43 -2.38
N GLY A 238 -2.56 4.79 -2.28
CA GLY A 238 -3.69 4.99 -3.20
C GLY A 238 -3.73 3.97 -4.34
N GLY A 239 -3.20 2.77 -4.10
CA GLY A 239 -3.33 1.61 -4.99
C GLY A 239 -2.29 1.52 -6.10
N THR A 240 -2.05 2.59 -6.85
CA THR A 240 -1.03 2.61 -7.93
C THR A 240 -0.71 4.05 -8.34
N GLU A 241 0.13 4.24 -9.38
CA GLU A 241 0.42 5.57 -9.93
C GLU A 241 -0.86 6.31 -10.32
N GLY A 242 -0.96 7.56 -9.86
CA GLY A 242 -2.09 8.43 -10.12
C GLY A 242 -2.20 8.90 -11.57
N PRO A 243 -3.07 9.88 -11.84
CA PRO A 243 -3.18 10.47 -13.17
C PRO A 243 -1.92 11.30 -13.46
N ARG A 244 -1.34 11.08 -14.65
CA ARG A 244 -0.14 11.78 -15.10
C ARG A 244 -0.29 13.31 -15.02
N GLU A 245 -1.47 13.80 -15.37
CA GLU A 245 -1.83 15.22 -15.36
C GLU A 245 -1.78 15.85 -13.95
N ALA A 246 -1.84 15.05 -12.87
CA ALA A 246 -1.71 15.57 -11.51
C ALA A 246 -0.31 16.14 -11.24
N ILE A 247 0.73 15.69 -11.96
CA ILE A 247 2.10 16.18 -11.81
C ILE A 247 2.19 17.69 -12.05
N GLU A 248 1.55 18.19 -13.11
CA GLU A 248 1.46 19.63 -13.38
C GLU A 248 0.80 20.38 -12.21
N LYS A 249 -0.31 19.81 -11.69
CA LYS A 249 -1.10 20.46 -10.64
C LYS A 249 -0.35 20.48 -9.31
N LEU A 250 0.41 19.44 -9.01
CA LEU A 250 1.28 19.37 -7.83
C LEU A 250 2.40 20.42 -7.92
N ALA A 251 3.05 20.56 -9.07
CA ALA A 251 4.05 21.60 -9.30
C ALA A 251 3.45 23.00 -9.11
N ALA A 252 2.27 23.26 -9.70
CA ALA A 252 1.56 24.52 -9.52
C ALA A 252 1.13 24.78 -8.06
N ALA A 253 0.85 23.73 -7.30
CA ALA A 253 0.53 23.80 -5.87
C ALA A 253 1.78 23.98 -4.97
N GLY A 254 2.97 24.08 -5.56
CA GLY A 254 4.22 24.36 -4.84
C GLY A 254 4.95 23.12 -4.32
N VAL A 255 4.58 21.91 -4.75
CA VAL A 255 5.42 20.72 -4.53
C VAL A 255 6.73 20.91 -5.28
N GLY A 256 7.86 20.67 -4.60
CA GLY A 256 9.20 20.78 -5.19
C GLY A 256 9.88 19.43 -5.39
N THR A 257 9.53 18.43 -4.58
CA THR A 257 10.08 17.08 -4.68
C THR A 257 9.00 16.04 -4.45
N ILE A 258 8.93 15.05 -5.36
CA ILE A 258 8.16 13.82 -5.15
C ILE A 258 9.13 12.73 -4.67
N VAL A 259 8.79 12.09 -3.56
CA VAL A 259 9.47 10.88 -3.08
C VAL A 259 8.51 9.72 -3.27
N GLY A 260 8.77 8.87 -4.26
CA GLY A 260 7.91 7.75 -4.63
C GLY A 260 8.62 6.41 -4.53
N MET A 261 7.86 5.33 -4.63
CA MET A 261 8.40 3.96 -4.63
C MET A 261 8.82 3.49 -6.04
N HIS A 262 8.12 3.98 -7.07
CA HIS A 262 8.41 3.84 -8.49
C HIS A 262 7.80 5.05 -9.25
N MET A 263 8.13 5.18 -10.53
CA MET A 263 7.51 6.16 -11.43
C MET A 263 7.66 5.69 -12.88
N SER A 264 6.56 5.61 -13.63
CA SER A 264 6.58 5.28 -15.05
C SER A 264 7.23 6.38 -15.89
N GLU A 265 7.68 6.02 -17.09
CA GLU A 265 8.35 6.93 -18.01
C GLU A 265 7.50 8.17 -18.35
N ASP A 266 6.17 8.00 -18.45
CA ASP A 266 5.26 9.11 -18.75
C ASP A 266 5.14 10.09 -17.58
N HIS A 267 5.10 9.60 -16.34
CA HIS A 267 5.12 10.44 -15.13
C HIS A 267 6.47 11.14 -14.96
N TYR A 268 7.57 10.42 -15.23
CA TYR A 268 8.92 10.97 -15.19
C TYR A 268 9.10 12.13 -16.18
N LYS A 269 8.63 11.96 -17.42
CA LYS A 269 8.66 13.03 -18.44
C LYS A 269 7.89 14.26 -17.99
N GLU A 270 6.69 14.09 -17.43
CA GLU A 270 5.90 15.22 -16.95
C GLU A 270 6.53 15.86 -15.71
N ALA A 271 7.12 15.09 -14.79
CA ALA A 271 7.83 15.64 -13.64
C ALA A 271 9.02 16.52 -14.08
N LYS A 272 9.78 16.08 -15.09
CA LYS A 272 10.85 16.89 -15.67
C LYS A 272 10.33 18.14 -16.38
N LYS A 273 9.25 18.00 -17.16
CA LYS A 273 8.62 19.11 -17.89
C LYS A 273 8.17 20.23 -16.94
N TYR A 274 7.68 19.87 -15.75
CA TYR A 274 7.25 20.82 -14.73
C TYR A 274 8.28 21.04 -13.61
N HIS A 275 9.55 20.71 -13.87
CA HIS A 275 10.70 21.02 -13.01
C HIS A 275 10.61 20.49 -11.56
N LEU A 276 9.91 19.38 -11.36
CA LEU A 276 9.91 18.67 -10.09
C LEU A 276 11.18 17.84 -9.93
N ASN A 277 11.71 17.81 -8.72
CA ASN A 277 12.67 16.77 -8.36
C ASN A 277 11.93 15.47 -8.07
N VAL A 278 12.59 14.33 -8.37
CA VAL A 278 12.01 13.02 -8.09
C VAL A 278 13.07 12.10 -7.48
N VAL A 279 12.74 11.57 -6.31
CA VAL A 279 13.49 10.52 -5.63
C VAL A 279 12.65 9.25 -5.63
N ILE A 280 13.20 8.17 -6.19
CA ILE A 280 12.64 6.83 -6.09
C ILE A 280 13.32 6.12 -4.93
N ALA A 281 12.59 5.90 -3.83
CA ALA A 281 13.11 5.21 -2.65
C ALA A 281 13.32 3.71 -2.90
N GLY A 282 12.58 3.14 -3.86
CA GLY A 282 12.61 1.73 -4.25
C GLY A 282 11.34 1.02 -3.80
N HIS A 283 10.72 0.29 -4.74
CA HIS A 283 9.42 -0.38 -4.60
C HIS A 283 9.41 -1.35 -3.42
N ILE A 284 10.03 -2.53 -3.61
CA ILE A 284 10.11 -3.59 -2.60
C ILE A 284 10.60 -3.09 -1.25
N SER A 285 11.59 -2.19 -1.20
CA SER A 285 12.06 -1.64 0.08
C SER A 285 11.03 -0.78 0.81
N SER A 286 10.20 -0.04 0.09
CA SER A 286 9.14 0.78 0.70
C SER A 286 8.02 -0.12 1.22
N ASP A 287 7.61 -1.12 0.44
CA ASP A 287 6.62 -2.11 0.86
C ASP A 287 7.09 -2.87 2.11
N ASN A 288 8.38 -3.22 2.15
CA ASN A 288 9.02 -3.80 3.32
C ASN A 288 8.91 -2.90 4.56
N VAL A 289 9.12 -1.58 4.43
CA VAL A 289 8.96 -0.66 5.57
C VAL A 289 7.51 -0.70 6.06
N GLY A 290 6.53 -0.60 5.17
CA GLY A 290 5.10 -0.63 5.51
C GLY A 290 4.68 -1.92 6.23
N VAL A 291 5.04 -3.07 5.66
CA VAL A 291 4.74 -4.39 6.24
C VAL A 291 5.48 -4.61 7.56
N ASN A 292 6.75 -4.17 7.67
CA ASN A 292 7.49 -4.27 8.94
C ASN A 292 6.84 -3.44 10.05
N LEU A 293 6.37 -2.23 9.75
CA LEU A 293 5.68 -1.37 10.73
C LEU A 293 4.38 -2.00 11.22
N LEU A 294 3.60 -2.63 10.34
CA LEU A 294 2.40 -3.37 10.73
C LEU A 294 2.75 -4.57 11.63
N LEU A 295 3.78 -5.35 11.28
CA LEU A 295 4.22 -6.49 12.08
C LEU A 295 4.79 -6.05 13.44
N ASP A 296 5.58 -4.97 13.49
CA ASP A 296 6.07 -4.38 14.74
C ASP A 296 4.90 -3.97 15.66
N ALA A 297 3.87 -3.32 15.09
CA ALA A 297 2.66 -2.94 15.83
C ALA A 297 1.89 -4.16 16.35
N THR A 298 1.80 -5.23 15.55
CA THR A 298 1.16 -6.48 15.95
C THR A 298 1.93 -7.17 17.08
N GLU A 299 3.26 -7.25 16.97
CA GLU A 299 4.10 -7.83 18.03
C GLU A 299 3.97 -7.06 19.35
N LYS A 300 3.84 -5.73 19.28
CA LYS A 300 3.58 -4.86 20.44
C LYS A 300 2.20 -5.09 21.06
N LYS A 301 1.16 -5.32 20.25
CA LYS A 301 -0.23 -5.51 20.73
C LYS A 301 -0.48 -6.92 21.26
N SER A 302 0.09 -7.94 20.62
CA SER A 302 -0.35 -9.34 20.78
C SER A 302 0.78 -10.34 21.05
N GLY A 303 2.03 -9.88 21.17
CA GLY A 303 3.20 -10.72 21.38
C GLY A 303 3.84 -11.20 20.07
N ALA A 304 5.00 -11.85 20.19
CA ALA A 304 5.81 -12.26 19.04
C ALA A 304 5.05 -13.23 18.11
N ILE A 305 5.23 -13.04 16.80
CA ILE A 305 4.74 -13.93 15.75
C ILE A 305 5.96 -14.45 14.98
N GLU A 306 6.02 -15.75 14.69
CA GLU A 306 7.06 -16.29 13.81
C GLU A 306 6.83 -15.76 12.39
N VAL A 307 7.82 -15.05 11.83
CA VAL A 307 7.75 -14.52 10.47
C VAL A 307 8.69 -15.32 9.58
N ILE A 308 8.14 -15.86 8.49
CA ILE A 308 8.88 -16.58 7.46
C ILE A 308 8.94 -15.66 6.24
N GLU A 309 10.15 -15.29 5.84
CA GLU A 309 10.41 -14.34 4.76
C GLU A 309 10.39 -15.04 3.39
N CYS A 310 9.67 -14.49 2.43
CA CYS A 310 9.73 -14.92 1.03
C CYS A 310 9.47 -13.74 0.08
N SER A 311 9.55 -13.98 -1.23
CA SER A 311 9.13 -13.05 -2.30
C SER A 311 9.44 -11.56 -2.03
N GLY A 312 10.74 -11.23 -1.92
CA GLY A 312 11.20 -9.85 -1.70
C GLY A 312 11.05 -9.29 -0.27
N PHE A 313 10.21 -9.86 0.59
CA PHE A 313 10.03 -9.41 1.97
C PHE A 313 11.21 -9.84 2.86
N ARG A 314 11.62 -8.96 3.78
CA ARG A 314 12.67 -9.15 4.80
C ARG A 314 12.21 -8.47 6.08
N ARG A 315 12.34 -9.18 7.21
CA ARG A 315 11.91 -8.68 8.51
C ARG A 315 13.00 -7.80 9.12
N PHE A 316 12.67 -6.53 9.37
CA PHE A 316 13.49 -5.61 10.14
C PHE A 316 12.69 -5.10 11.34
N LYS A 317 13.08 -5.50 12.55
CA LYS A 317 12.36 -5.16 13.78
C LYS A 317 12.72 -3.77 14.30
N ARG A 318 11.73 -3.02 14.81
CA ARG A 318 11.88 -1.71 15.45
C ARG A 318 11.22 -1.59 16.83
#